data_AF-A0A8S9ZM55-F1
#
_entry.id   AF-A0A8S9ZM55-F1
#
_cell.length_a   1.000
_cell.length_b   1.000
_cell.length_c   1.000
_cell.angle_alpha   90.00
_cell.angle_beta   90.00
_cell.angle_gamma   90.00
#
_symmetry.space_group_name_H-M   'P 1'
#
loop_
_entity.id
_entity.type
_entity.pdbx_description
1 polymer ?
#
loop_
_entity_poly.entity_id
_entity_poly.type
_entity_poly.pdbx_seq_one_letter_code
_entity_poly.pdbx_strand_id
1 'polypeptide(L)'
;MKVTKQNLVILPVNIYTAMDESACGIKLELGHEYLLSGKYINGTMQTRLCGQILFEDLKESRKYDILEWIEVPNKLKQQLNRQEFDSVCL
;
A
#
# COMPACT_ATOMS: atom_id res chain seq x y z
N MET A 1 -13.15 -1.36 11.58
CA MET A 1 -13.02 -0.14 12.41
C MET A 1 -13.67 1.01 11.65
N LYS A 2 -14.60 1.75 12.25
CA LYS A 2 -15.25 2.90 11.58
C LYS A 2 -14.24 4.05 11.50
N VAL A 3 -13.84 4.43 10.29
CA VAL A 3 -13.02 5.62 10.05
C VAL A 3 -13.86 6.84 10.41
N THR A 4 -13.57 7.46 11.56
CA THR A 4 -14.28 8.64 12.05
C THR A 4 -13.36 9.85 11.88
N LYS A 5 -13.87 10.88 11.18
CA LYS A 5 -13.39 12.28 11.08
C LYS A 5 -11.95 12.54 11.54
N GLN A 6 -11.05 12.70 10.56
CA GLN A 6 -9.85 13.55 10.61
C GLN A 6 -9.16 13.61 11.98
N ASN A 7 -8.69 12.47 12.47
CA ASN A 7 -7.39 12.50 13.13
C ASN A 7 -6.42 13.05 12.07
N LEU A 8 -5.63 14.07 12.41
CA LEU A 8 -4.41 14.35 11.65
C LEU A 8 -3.71 13.00 11.44
N VAL A 9 -3.79 12.45 10.24
CA VAL A 9 -3.11 11.19 9.91
C VAL A 9 -1.65 11.58 9.89
N ILE A 10 -1.00 11.46 11.05
CA ILE A 10 0.44 11.57 11.14
C ILE A 10 0.95 10.38 10.35
N LEU A 11 1.37 10.65 9.12
CA LEU A 11 1.95 9.64 8.25
C LEU A 11 3.14 9.02 8.98
N PRO A 12 3.30 7.70 8.88
CA PRO A 12 4.38 7.03 9.56
C PRO A 12 5.69 7.49 8.93
N VAL A 13 6.62 7.97 9.74
CA VAL A 13 7.97 8.36 9.27
C VAL A 13 8.76 7.12 8.84
N ASN A 14 8.50 5.99 9.50
CA ASN A 14 9.15 4.71 9.23
C ASN A 14 8.10 3.65 8.90
N ILE A 15 8.40 2.83 7.89
CA ILE A 15 7.63 1.65 7.50
C ILE A 15 8.55 0.45 7.64
N TYR A 16 8.07 -0.61 8.27
CA TYR A 16 8.86 -1.82 8.54
C TYR A 16 8.39 -2.98 7.66
N THR A 17 9.33 -3.79 7.22
CA THR A 17 9.10 -5.01 6.43
C THR A 17 10.13 -6.07 6.82
N ALA A 18 9.92 -7.31 6.40
CA ALA A 18 10.91 -8.37 6.60
C ALA A 18 12.20 -8.05 5.84
N MET A 19 13.34 -8.47 6.39
CA MET A 19 14.65 -8.21 5.79
C MET A 19 14.88 -9.03 4.51
N ASP A 20 14.32 -10.25 4.47
CA ASP A 20 14.52 -11.21 3.38
C ASP A 20 13.31 -11.21 2.44
N GLU A 21 13.55 -11.22 1.13
CA GLU A 21 12.52 -11.33 0.09
C GLU A 21 11.74 -12.65 0.22
N SER A 22 12.42 -13.74 0.60
CA SER A 22 11.83 -15.07 0.85
C SER A 22 10.80 -15.04 1.99
N ALA A 23 10.92 -14.07 2.90
CA ALA A 23 9.98 -13.80 3.97
C ALA A 23 8.94 -12.72 3.61
N CYS A 24 8.74 -12.46 2.31
CA CYS A 24 7.89 -11.40 1.77
C CYS A 24 8.37 -9.98 2.15
N GLY A 25 9.67 -9.82 2.34
CA GLY A 25 10.33 -8.54 2.51
C GLY A 25 10.20 -7.67 1.26
N ILE A 26 10.19 -6.35 1.46
CA ILE A 26 10.07 -5.35 0.39
C ILE A 26 11.39 -4.59 0.29
N LYS A 27 11.93 -4.46 -0.92
CA LYS A 27 13.04 -3.56 -1.24
C LYS A 27 12.55 -2.48 -2.20
N LEU A 28 12.91 -1.23 -1.93
CA LEU A 28 12.51 -0.07 -2.71
C LEU A 28 13.76 0.69 -3.17
N GLU A 29 13.66 1.36 -4.31
CA GLU A 29 14.73 2.20 -4.83
C GLU A 29 14.60 3.64 -4.32
N LEU A 30 15.73 4.33 -4.20
CA LEU A 30 15.77 5.72 -3.74
C LEU A 30 15.30 6.68 -4.83
N GLY A 31 14.47 7.66 -4.47
CA GLY A 31 14.00 8.70 -5.39
C GLY A 31 12.70 8.37 -6.13
N HIS A 32 12.10 7.22 -5.83
CA HIS A 32 10.83 6.77 -6.40
C HIS A 32 9.69 6.91 -5.38
N GLU A 33 8.47 7.11 -5.88
CA GLU A 33 7.25 7.11 -5.08
C GLU A 33 6.52 5.78 -5.28
N TYR A 34 6.04 5.16 -4.21
CA TYR A 34 5.39 3.85 -4.26
C TYR A 34 4.03 3.89 -3.58
N LEU A 35 3.05 3.15 -4.13
CA LEU A 35 1.80 2.88 -3.44
C LEU A 35 1.98 1.68 -2.51
N LEU A 36 2.03 1.95 -1.19
CA LEU A 36 2.17 0.91 -0.18
C LEU A 36 0.88 0.74 0.64
N SER A 37 0.51 -0.51 0.89
CA SER A 37 -0.52 -0.89 1.85
C SER A 37 0.04 -1.78 2.95
N GLY A 38 -0.49 -1.62 4.15
CA GLY A 38 0.03 -2.31 5.32
C GLY A 38 -0.90 -2.22 6.51
N LYS A 39 -0.38 -2.59 7.67
CA LYS A 39 -1.12 -2.63 8.92
C LYS A 39 -0.37 -1.84 9.99
N TYR A 40 -1.12 -1.13 10.82
CA TYR A 40 -0.57 -0.56 12.05
C TYR A 40 -0.60 -1.59 13.16
N ILE A 41 0.57 -1.92 13.71
CA ILE A 41 0.73 -2.84 14.84
C ILE A 41 1.60 -2.14 15.88
N ASN A 42 1.07 -1.98 17.10
CA ASN A 42 1.76 -1.33 18.22
C ASN A 42 2.35 0.06 17.86
N GLY A 43 1.61 0.86 17.09
CA GLY A 43 2.04 2.21 16.67
C GLY A 43 3.04 2.25 15.52
N THR A 44 3.45 1.11 14.97
CA THR A 44 4.34 1.03 13.80
C THR A 44 3.58 0.59 12.56
N MET A 45 3.88 1.20 11.42
CA MET A 45 3.36 0.76 10.13
C MET A 45 4.21 -0.41 9.63
N GLN A 46 3.58 -1.57 9.44
CA GLN A 46 4.22 -2.76 8.90
C GLN A 46 3.63 -3.12 7.54
N THR A 47 4.49 -3.50 6.62
CA THR A 47 4.13 -3.88 5.25
C THR A 47 4.82 -5.19 4.86
N ARG A 48 4.32 -5.83 3.81
CA ARG A 48 4.84 -7.09 3.27
C ARG A 48 4.40 -7.25 1.82
N LEU A 49 5.17 -7.98 1.03
CA LEU A 49 4.94 -8.11 -0.41
C LEU A 49 3.51 -8.58 -0.73
N CYS A 50 3.06 -9.70 -0.15
CA CYS A 50 1.71 -10.26 -0.41
C CYS A 50 0.54 -9.41 0.12
N GLY A 51 0.81 -8.28 0.79
CA GLY A 51 -0.20 -7.37 1.31
C GLY A 51 -0.38 -6.09 0.47
N GLN A 52 0.33 -5.98 -0.66
CA GLN A 52 0.27 -4.79 -1.52
C GLN A 52 -0.99 -4.77 -2.39
N ILE A 53 -1.41 -3.56 -2.75
CA ILE A 53 -2.46 -3.35 -3.75
C ILE A 53 -1.90 -3.72 -5.12
N LEU A 54 -2.61 -4.57 -5.83
CA LEU A 54 -2.29 -5.03 -7.17
C LEU A 54 -3.23 -4.38 -8.20
N PHE A 55 -2.91 -4.49 -9.50
CA PHE A 55 -3.83 -4.09 -10.56
C PHE A 55 -5.10 -4.95 -10.55
N GLU A 56 -6.19 -4.42 -11.09
CA GLU A 56 -7.41 -5.21 -11.35
C GLU A 56 -7.12 -6.41 -12.27
N ASP A 57 -6.23 -6.23 -13.26
CA ASP A 57 -5.71 -7.33 -14.06
C ASP A 57 -4.60 -8.09 -13.30
N LEU A 58 -4.93 -9.31 -12.87
CA LEU A 58 -3.99 -10.20 -12.19
C LEU A 58 -2.81 -10.62 -13.07
N LYS A 59 -2.93 -10.62 -14.41
CA LYS A 59 -1.80 -10.92 -15.30
C LYS A 59 -0.80 -9.77 -15.34
N GLU A 60 -1.29 -8.54 -15.32
CA GLU A 60 -0.45 -7.35 -15.23
C GLU A 60 0.20 -7.24 -13.85
N SER A 61 -0.57 -7.52 -12.80
CA SER A 61 -0.09 -7.58 -11.42
C SER A 61 1.07 -8.55 -11.20
N ARG A 62 1.09 -9.70 -11.90
CA ARG A 62 2.19 -10.67 -11.78
C ARG A 62 3.53 -10.17 -12.31
N LYS A 63 3.56 -9.05 -13.03
CA LYS A 63 4.80 -8.42 -13.49
C LYS A 63 5.41 -7.49 -12.44
N TYR A 64 4.61 -7.04 -11.48
CA TYR A 64 4.97 -6.01 -10.53
C TYR A 64 4.68 -6.48 -9.12
N ASP A 65 5.75 -6.62 -8.34
CA ASP A 65 5.68 -6.98 -6.93
C ASP A 65 5.10 -5.83 -6.09
N ILE A 66 5.36 -4.58 -6.50
CA ILE A 66 4.93 -3.33 -5.86
C ILE A 66 4.68 -2.30 -6.95
N LEU A 67 3.65 -1.46 -6.78
CA LEU A 67 3.33 -0.41 -7.74
C LEU A 67 4.11 0.87 -7.44
N GLU A 68 4.93 1.30 -8.40
CA GLU A 68 5.40 2.68 -8.43
C GLU A 68 4.23 3.63 -8.71
N TRP A 69 4.22 4.78 -8.05
CA TRP A 69 3.10 5.73 -8.11
C TRP A 69 2.83 6.24 -9.53
N ILE A 70 3.88 6.32 -10.36
CA ILE A 70 3.75 6.68 -11.77
C ILE A 70 2.97 5.62 -12.58
N GLU A 71 3.08 4.35 -12.21
CA GLU A 71 2.42 3.21 -12.86
C GLU A 71 1.00 2.97 -12.33
N VAL A 72 0.66 3.54 -11.17
CA VAL A 72 -0.68 3.41 -10.60
C VAL A 72 -1.73 4.00 -11.56
N PRO A 73 -2.75 3.22 -11.99
CA PRO A 73 -3.76 3.68 -12.94
C PRO A 73 -4.56 4.86 -12.41
N ASN A 74 -4.94 5.78 -13.29
CA ASN A 74 -5.75 6.95 -12.93
C ASN A 74 -7.08 6.57 -12.26
N LYS A 75 -7.71 5.45 -12.69
CA LYS A 75 -8.91 4.91 -12.05
C LYS A 75 -8.65 4.60 -10.57
N LEU A 76 -7.58 3.84 -10.28
CA LEU A 76 -7.21 3.48 -8.91
C LEU A 76 -6.88 4.72 -8.06
N LYS A 77 -6.13 5.69 -8.61
CA LYS A 77 -5.87 6.99 -7.94
C LYS A 77 -7.17 7.70 -7.55
N GLN A 78 -8.15 7.73 -8.44
CA GLN A 78 -9.45 8.35 -8.19
C GLN A 78 -10.25 7.59 -7.11
N GLN A 79 -10.24 6.26 -7.14
CA GLN A 79 -10.93 5.43 -6.13
C GLN A 79 -10.32 5.62 -4.73
N LEU A 80 -8.99 5.66 -4.63
CA LEU A 80 -8.28 5.97 -3.38
C LEU A 80 -8.63 7.36 -2.85
N ASN A 81 -8.59 8.39 -3.72
CA ASN A 81 -8.93 9.77 -3.35
C ASN A 81 -10.39 9.93 -2.90
N ARG A 82 -11.29 9.13 -3.46
CA ARG A 82 -12.72 9.11 -3.08
C ARG A 82 -13.02 8.23 -1.87
N GLN A 83 -12.00 7.57 -1.30
CA GLN A 83 -12.16 6.64 -0.17
C GLN A 83 -13.17 5.53 -0.48
N GLU A 84 -13.22 5.08 -1.74
CA GLU A 84 -14.23 4.13 -2.20
C GLU A 84 -14.14 2.80 -1.44
N PHE A 85 -12.91 2.34 -1.18
CA PHE A 85 -12.62 1.10 -0.44
C PHE A 85 -12.92 1.18 1.06
N ASP A 86 -13.05 2.38 1.65
CA ASP A 86 -13.35 2.53 3.08
C ASP A 86 -14.79 2.13 3.41
N SER A 87 -15.67 2.19 2.41
CA SER A 87 -17.10 1.88 2.54
C SER A 87 -17.42 0.41 2.25
N VAL A 88 -16.54 -0.30 1.54
CA VAL A 88 -16.70 -1.69 1.12
C VAL A 88 -15.42 -2.46 1.44
N CYS A 89 -15.30 -2.90 2.69
CA CYS A 89 -14.35 -3.94 3.07
C CYS A 89 -15.13 -5.25 3.20
N LEU A 90 -14.94 -6.19 2.25
CA LEU A 90 -15.45 -7.57 2.37
C LEU A 90 -14.63 -8.35 3.41
#